data_AF-A0A167K7A1-F1
#
_entry.id   AF-A0A167K7A1-F1
#
_cell.length_a   1.000
_cell.length_b   1.000
_cell.length_c   1.000
_cell.angle_alpha   90.00
_cell.angle_beta   90.00
_cell.angle_gamma   90.00
#
_symmetry.space_group_name_H-M   'P 1'
#
loop_
_entity.id
_entity.type
_entity.pdbx_description
1 polymer ?
#
loop_
_entity_poly.entity_id
_entity_poly.type
_entity_poly.pdbx_seq_one_letter_code
_entity_poly.pdbx_strand_id
1 'polypeptide(L)'
;KKENVVLVGLMPGPSEAMASHINHYLRPLVEELNELYPGVILPTAQCPSGAVVHAAILLVTCDIPAARKTCGFTSHASTNACYHCNWKFTCIPNTSKIDYSGFVFSDWVLSTDEDNCHNAEKWRCAITKVERKRLEKENGVCWSELHSLKYFNLVKCTLIDPMHNLFLGTAK
;
A
#
# COMPACT_ATOMS: atom_id res chain seq x y z
N LYS A 1 -27.32 -0.29 11.45
CA LYS A 1 -26.13 -0.94 12.09
C LYS A 1 -25.21 -1.35 10.95
N LYS A 2 -23.90 -1.06 10.99
CA LYS A 2 -23.00 -1.57 9.94
C LYS A 2 -22.84 -3.08 10.18
N GLU A 3 -23.30 -3.87 9.23
CA GLU A 3 -23.10 -5.33 9.21
C GLU A 3 -21.87 -5.63 8.34
N ASN A 4 -21.20 -6.76 8.60
CA ASN A 4 -20.00 -7.19 7.85
C ASN A 4 -18.79 -6.24 7.96
N VAL A 5 -18.65 -5.56 9.09
CA VAL A 5 -17.47 -4.72 9.39
C VAL A 5 -16.76 -5.29 10.61
N VAL A 6 -15.48 -5.61 10.43
CA VAL A 6 -14.57 -6.03 11.50
C VAL A 6 -13.54 -4.92 11.71
N LEU A 7 -13.46 -4.40 12.94
CA LEU A 7 -12.42 -3.45 13.31
C LEU A 7 -11.14 -4.22 13.65
N VAL A 8 -10.13 -4.09 12.80
CA VAL A 8 -8.84 -4.80 12.93
C VAL A 8 -7.77 -4.00 13.66
N GLY A 9 -7.95 -2.69 13.82
CA GLY A 9 -6.97 -1.84 14.50
C GLY A 9 -7.46 -0.41 14.69
N LEU A 10 -6.90 0.26 15.69
CA LEU A 10 -7.17 1.66 16.01
C LEU A 10 -5.85 2.40 16.22
N MET A 11 -5.61 3.42 15.42
CA MET A 11 -4.44 4.29 15.55
C MET A 11 -4.79 5.55 16.35
N PRO A 12 -3.94 6.00 17.29
CA PRO A 12 -4.17 7.22 18.05
C PRO A 12 -4.02 8.46 17.16
N GLY A 13 -4.94 9.42 17.30
CA GLY A 13 -4.80 10.77 16.76
C GLY A 13 -4.07 11.72 17.74
N PRO A 14 -3.99 13.04 17.46
CA PRO A 14 -4.63 13.77 16.36
C PRO A 14 -3.77 13.93 15.10
N SER A 15 -2.49 13.57 15.16
CA SER A 15 -1.56 13.69 14.04
C SER A 15 -1.65 12.50 13.08
N GLU A 16 -1.36 12.78 11.81
CA GLU A 16 -1.34 11.75 10.79
C GLU A 16 -0.20 10.75 11.04
N ALA A 17 -0.49 9.45 10.98
CA ALA A 17 0.50 8.42 11.23
C ALA A 17 1.63 8.45 10.19
N MET A 18 2.86 8.20 10.65
CA MET A 18 3.99 7.92 9.78
C MET A 18 3.86 6.50 9.20
N ALA A 19 4.37 6.27 7.99
CA ALA A 19 4.36 4.95 7.35
C ALA A 19 4.98 3.87 8.26
N SER A 20 6.06 4.19 8.98
CA SER A 20 6.67 3.28 9.96
C SER A 20 5.75 2.91 11.12
N HIS A 21 4.88 3.83 11.56
CA HIS A 21 3.93 3.53 12.63
C HIS A 21 2.79 2.65 12.14
N ILE A 22 2.29 2.88 10.93
CA ILE A 22 1.20 2.08 10.34
C ILE A 22 1.60 0.59 10.29
N ASN A 23 2.85 0.28 9.95
CA ASN A 23 3.35 -1.10 9.97
C ASN A 23 3.19 -1.79 11.33
N HIS A 24 3.38 -1.09 12.45
CA HIS A 24 3.16 -1.69 13.77
C HIS A 24 1.71 -2.12 14.00
N TYR A 25 0.75 -1.40 13.42
CA TYR A 25 -0.67 -1.73 13.51
C TYR A 25 -1.12 -2.78 12.48
N LEU A 26 -0.47 -2.83 11.31
CA LEU A 26 -0.78 -3.82 10.29
C LEU A 26 -0.21 -5.20 10.62
N ARG A 27 0.90 -5.26 11.38
CA ARG A 27 1.60 -6.52 11.63
C ARG A 27 0.71 -7.63 12.21
N PRO A 28 -0.08 -7.42 13.29
CA PRO A 28 -0.92 -8.48 13.84
C PRO A 28 -1.92 -9.02 12.81
N LEU A 29 -2.56 -8.13 12.05
CA LEU A 29 -3.48 -8.50 10.98
C LEU A 29 -2.79 -9.34 9.90
N VAL A 30 -1.59 -8.92 9.48
CA VAL A 30 -0.83 -9.62 8.44
C VAL A 30 -0.35 -11.00 8.92
N GLU A 31 0.07 -11.11 10.18
CA GLU A 31 0.44 -12.39 10.81
C GLU A 31 -0.75 -13.36 10.82
N GLU A 32 -1.91 -12.92 11.31
CA GLU A 32 -3.14 -13.72 11.29
C GLU A 32 -3.55 -14.12 9.87
N LEU A 33 -3.49 -13.21 8.91
CA LEU A 33 -3.83 -13.52 7.52
C LEU A 33 -2.87 -14.54 6.89
N ASN A 34 -1.59 -14.53 7.24
CA ASN A 34 -0.64 -15.53 6.77
C ASN A 34 -0.92 -16.92 7.36
N GLU A 35 -1.41 -17.01 8.59
CA GLU A 35 -1.86 -18.26 9.19
C GLU A 35 -3.17 -18.76 8.56
N LEU A 36 -4.11 -17.85 8.30
CA LEU A 36 -5.43 -18.17 7.77
C LEU A 36 -5.40 -18.51 6.27
N TYR A 37 -4.47 -17.95 5.49
CA TYR A 37 -4.42 -18.16 4.04
C TYR A 37 -4.32 -19.64 3.60
N PRO A 38 -3.40 -20.47 4.15
CA PRO A 38 -3.35 -21.89 3.80
C PRO A 38 -4.54 -22.70 4.34
N GLY A 39 -5.32 -22.14 5.25
CA GLY A 39 -6.50 -22.76 5.85
C GLY A 39 -6.24 -23.28 7.26
N VAL A 40 -7.15 -22.97 8.19
CA VAL A 40 -7.10 -23.43 9.59
C VAL A 40 -8.41 -24.10 9.96
N ILE A 41 -8.36 -25.12 10.83
CA ILE A 41 -9.57 -25.78 11.34
C ILE A 41 -10.08 -24.97 12.53
N LEU A 42 -11.26 -24.35 12.37
CA LEU A 42 -11.90 -23.55 13.41
C LEU A 42 -13.35 -23.99 13.63
N PRO A 43 -13.82 -24.12 14.88
CA PRO A 43 -15.24 -24.30 15.18
C PRO A 43 -16.06 -23.14 14.63
N THR A 44 -17.18 -23.45 13.97
CA THR A 44 -18.13 -22.45 13.49
C THR A 44 -19.51 -22.74 14.06
N ALA A 45 -20.43 -21.76 14.00
CA ALA A 45 -21.80 -21.95 14.47
C ALA A 45 -22.52 -23.13 13.77
N GLN A 46 -22.22 -23.37 12.48
CA GLN A 46 -22.80 -24.46 11.69
C GLN A 46 -21.99 -25.77 11.80
N CYS A 47 -20.70 -25.70 12.14
CA CYS A 47 -19.85 -26.86 12.32
C CYS A 47 -19.02 -26.74 13.63
N PRO A 48 -19.60 -27.10 14.79
CA PRO A 48 -18.91 -27.05 16.07
C PRO A 48 -17.68 -27.96 16.17
N SER A 49 -17.64 -29.03 15.37
CA SER A 49 -16.49 -29.94 15.26
C SER A 49 -15.31 -29.35 14.47
N GLY A 50 -15.47 -28.16 13.88
CA GLY A 50 -14.46 -27.50 13.09
C GLY A 50 -14.74 -27.54 11.59
N ALA A 51 -14.46 -26.44 10.90
CA ALA A 51 -14.42 -26.35 9.46
C ALA A 51 -13.07 -25.74 9.03
N VAL A 52 -12.59 -26.08 7.84
CA VAL A 52 -11.43 -25.41 7.26
C VAL A 52 -11.86 -24.00 6.84
N VAL A 53 -11.23 -22.99 7.44
CA VAL A 53 -11.50 -21.58 7.20
C VAL A 53 -10.26 -20.95 6.59
N HIS A 54 -10.46 -20.23 5.48
CA HIS A 54 -9.45 -19.40 4.84
C HIS A 54 -9.81 -17.93 5.00
N ALA A 55 -8.81 -17.07 5.13
CA ALA A 55 -9.00 -15.62 5.04
C ALA A 55 -7.93 -14.99 4.16
N ALA A 56 -8.33 -13.98 3.40
CA ALA A 56 -7.45 -13.20 2.55
C ALA A 56 -7.98 -11.78 2.45
N ILE A 57 -7.07 -10.80 2.39
CA ILE A 57 -7.42 -9.45 1.95
C ILE A 57 -7.42 -9.41 0.43
N LEU A 58 -8.42 -8.75 -0.16
CA LEU A 58 -8.54 -8.65 -1.62
C LEU A 58 -8.09 -7.29 -2.14
N LEU A 59 -8.40 -6.22 -1.41
CA LEU A 59 -8.21 -4.84 -1.85
C LEU A 59 -7.91 -3.93 -0.65
N VAL A 60 -7.08 -2.91 -0.88
CA VAL A 60 -6.94 -1.76 0.02
C VAL A 60 -7.67 -0.58 -0.62
N THR A 61 -8.70 -0.09 0.07
CA THR A 61 -9.53 1.05 -0.39
C THR A 61 -9.48 2.17 0.65
N CYS A 62 -8.89 3.30 0.28
CA CYS A 62 -8.82 4.50 1.10
C CYS A 62 -8.48 5.71 0.23
N ASP A 63 -8.43 6.90 0.83
CA ASP A 63 -7.94 8.09 0.13
C ASP A 63 -6.46 7.94 -0.31
N ILE A 64 -6.00 8.78 -1.24
CA ILE A 64 -4.62 8.68 -1.77
C ILE A 64 -3.58 8.69 -0.64
N PRO A 65 -3.57 9.65 0.30
CA PRO A 65 -2.57 9.69 1.37
C PRO A 65 -2.51 8.40 2.19
N ALA A 66 -3.66 7.88 2.63
CA ALA A 66 -3.71 6.64 3.40
C ALA A 66 -3.27 5.45 2.55
N ALA A 67 -3.69 5.36 1.29
CA ALA A 67 -3.31 4.27 0.39
C ALA A 67 -1.80 4.21 0.21
N ARG A 68 -1.14 5.36 0.01
CA ARG A 68 0.31 5.44 -0.13
C ARG A 68 1.04 4.92 1.10
N LYS A 69 0.63 5.37 2.28
CA LYS A 69 1.30 4.98 3.53
C LYS A 69 1.03 3.53 3.93
N THR A 70 -0.21 3.06 3.76
CA THR A 70 -0.60 1.68 4.05
C THR A 70 0.11 0.69 3.13
N CYS A 71 0.29 1.04 1.86
CA CYS A 71 0.87 0.14 0.87
C CYS A 71 2.37 0.37 0.64
N GLY A 72 2.98 1.34 1.31
CA GLY A 72 4.40 1.64 1.21
C GLY A 72 4.80 2.42 -0.04
N PHE A 73 3.87 3.05 -0.74
CA PHE A 73 4.19 3.88 -1.91
C PHE A 73 4.58 5.30 -1.52
N THR A 74 5.38 5.96 -2.36
CA THR A 74 5.67 7.39 -2.20
C THR A 74 4.42 8.24 -2.43
N SER A 75 4.46 9.46 -1.87
CA SER A 75 3.34 10.41 -1.97
C SER A 75 3.06 10.80 -3.42
N HIS A 76 1.84 11.27 -3.66
CA HIS A 76 1.48 11.91 -4.93
C HIS A 76 2.42 13.06 -5.33
N ALA A 77 3.03 13.78 -4.39
CA ALA A 77 3.96 14.87 -4.68
C ALA A 77 5.41 14.40 -4.96
N SER A 78 5.62 13.10 -5.20
CA SER A 78 6.93 12.54 -5.52
C SER A 78 7.14 12.40 -7.03
N THR A 79 8.38 12.26 -7.47
CA THR A 79 8.70 11.93 -8.86
C THR A 79 8.21 10.53 -9.26
N ASN A 80 7.84 9.66 -8.30
CA ASN A 80 7.20 8.37 -8.54
C ASN A 80 5.72 8.45 -8.10
N ALA A 81 4.99 9.46 -8.59
CA ALA A 81 3.62 9.74 -8.18
C ALA A 81 2.64 8.60 -8.52
N CYS A 82 2.89 7.86 -9.60
CA CYS A 82 2.11 6.69 -9.99
C CYS A 82 2.79 5.41 -9.48
N TYR A 83 2.05 4.55 -8.77
CA TYR A 83 2.57 3.23 -8.37
C TYR A 83 2.23 2.12 -9.37
N HIS A 84 1.31 2.37 -10.30
CA HIS A 84 0.94 1.42 -11.36
C HIS A 84 1.94 1.39 -12.52
N CYS A 85 2.74 2.45 -12.71
CA CYS A 85 3.75 2.51 -13.76
C CYS A 85 5.11 2.90 -13.18
N ASN A 86 6.16 2.61 -13.94
CA ASN A 86 7.54 2.93 -13.56
C ASN A 86 7.99 4.34 -14.01
N TRP A 87 7.06 5.17 -14.48
CA TRP A 87 7.35 6.49 -15.02
C TRP A 87 7.82 7.45 -13.91
N LYS A 88 8.93 8.15 -14.17
CA LYS A 88 9.45 9.21 -13.30
C LYS A 88 9.00 10.58 -13.80
N PHE A 89 8.10 11.18 -13.05
CA PHE A 89 7.64 12.54 -13.30
C PHE A 89 8.73 13.57 -12.95
N THR A 90 8.77 14.65 -13.71
CA THR A 90 9.67 15.78 -13.49
C THR A 90 9.02 16.82 -12.59
N CYS A 91 9.80 17.74 -12.03
CA CYS A 91 9.26 18.92 -11.37
C CYS A 91 9.10 20.06 -12.37
N ILE A 92 8.07 20.89 -12.19
CA ILE A 92 7.93 22.14 -12.94
C ILE A 92 9.13 23.05 -12.60
N PRO A 93 9.82 23.64 -13.59
CA PRO A 93 10.98 24.50 -13.36
C PRO A 93 10.72 25.58 -12.30
N ASN A 94 11.68 25.77 -11.40
CA ASN A 94 11.61 26.73 -10.28
C ASN A 94 10.49 26.46 -9.25
N THR A 95 9.92 25.26 -9.22
CA THR A 95 8.93 24.87 -8.20
C THR A 95 9.22 23.47 -7.63
N SER A 96 8.54 23.11 -6.54
CA SER A 96 8.50 21.75 -6.00
C SER A 96 7.32 20.92 -6.52
N LYS A 97 6.52 21.46 -7.44
CA LYS A 97 5.32 20.78 -7.97
C LYS A 97 5.73 19.77 -9.05
N ILE A 98 5.09 18.62 -9.00
CA ILE A 98 5.24 17.58 -10.03
C ILE A 98 4.54 18.03 -11.32
N ASP A 99 5.24 17.87 -12.43
CA ASP A 99 4.71 18.08 -13.77
C ASP A 99 4.08 16.77 -14.26
N TYR A 100 2.75 16.76 -14.34
CA TYR A 100 1.95 15.64 -14.85
C TYR A 100 1.63 15.77 -16.34
N SER A 101 2.18 16.78 -17.02
CA SER A 101 2.02 16.95 -18.46
C SER A 101 2.93 16.01 -19.27
N GLY A 102 2.83 16.04 -20.60
CA GLY A 102 3.68 15.23 -21.48
C GLY A 102 3.38 13.73 -21.44
N PHE A 103 2.19 13.35 -20.98
CA PHE A 103 1.76 11.97 -20.87
C PHE A 103 1.52 11.33 -22.25
N VAL A 104 2.22 10.23 -22.53
CA VAL A 104 1.99 9.37 -23.70
C VAL A 104 1.67 7.96 -23.21
N PHE A 105 0.41 7.54 -23.35
CA PHE A 105 -0.08 6.26 -22.81
C PHE A 105 0.67 5.05 -23.38
N SER A 106 1.10 5.10 -24.65
CA SER A 106 1.82 4.00 -25.31
C SER A 106 3.19 3.73 -24.70
N ASP A 107 3.76 4.71 -24.01
CA ASP A 107 5.13 4.63 -23.48
C ASP A 107 5.12 4.11 -22.03
N TRP A 108 3.94 3.79 -21.50
CA TRP A 108 3.76 3.34 -20.13
C TRP A 108 4.16 1.88 -19.96
N VAL A 109 5.18 1.68 -19.14
CA VAL A 109 5.53 0.35 -18.62
C VAL A 109 4.92 0.21 -17.24
N LEU A 110 4.05 -0.79 -17.10
CA LEU A 110 3.40 -1.11 -15.83
C LEU A 110 4.42 -1.64 -14.83
N SER A 111 4.29 -1.22 -13.57
CA SER A 111 5.05 -1.78 -12.47
C SER A 111 4.62 -3.22 -12.22
N THR A 112 5.59 -4.11 -12.03
CA THR A 112 5.33 -5.50 -11.67
C THR A 112 5.27 -5.66 -10.15
N ASP A 113 4.65 -6.73 -9.70
CA ASP A 113 4.62 -7.07 -8.27
C ASP A 113 6.02 -7.47 -7.79
N GLU A 114 6.75 -8.17 -8.65
CA GLU A 114 8.10 -8.64 -8.42
C GLU A 114 9.06 -7.46 -8.21
N ASP A 115 9.00 -6.44 -9.08
CA ASP A 115 9.82 -5.22 -8.93
C ASP A 115 9.44 -4.45 -7.66
N ASN A 116 8.15 -4.36 -7.35
CA ASN A 116 7.66 -3.70 -6.16
C ASN A 116 8.20 -4.38 -4.89
N CYS A 117 8.00 -5.69 -4.78
CA CYS A 117 8.48 -6.50 -3.65
C CYS A 117 10.00 -6.45 -3.51
N HIS A 118 10.74 -6.57 -4.62
CA HIS A 118 12.20 -6.49 -4.62
C HIS A 118 12.70 -5.14 -4.10
N ASN A 119 12.12 -4.04 -4.57
CA ASN A 119 12.53 -2.70 -4.16
C ASN A 119 12.12 -2.39 -2.71
N ALA A 120 10.96 -2.88 -2.26
CA ALA A 120 10.53 -2.77 -0.87
C ALA A 120 11.45 -3.56 0.07
N GLU A 121 11.87 -4.77 -0.30
CA GLU A 121 12.80 -5.58 0.50
C GLU A 121 14.20 -4.94 0.55
N LYS A 122 14.71 -4.40 -0.58
CA LYS A 122 15.94 -3.58 -0.56
C LYS A 122 15.84 -2.43 0.44
N TRP A 123 14.72 -1.72 0.46
CA TRP A 123 14.48 -0.65 1.43
C TRP A 123 14.45 -1.19 2.87
N ARG A 124 13.83 -2.35 3.10
CA ARG A 124 13.74 -3.00 4.41
C ARG A 124 15.12 -3.38 4.95
N CYS A 125 15.96 -3.99 4.10
CA CYS A 125 17.31 -4.41 4.42
C CYS A 125 18.30 -3.23 4.60
N ALA A 126 17.97 -2.03 4.10
CA ALA A 126 18.83 -0.87 4.25
C ALA A 126 18.98 -0.49 5.73
N ILE A 127 20.24 -0.34 6.16
CA ILE A 127 20.62 -0.08 7.55
C ILE A 127 20.39 1.39 7.92
N THR A 128 20.74 2.31 7.02
CA THR A 128 20.74 3.75 7.33
C THR A 128 19.46 4.43 6.86
N LYS A 129 19.02 5.44 7.62
CA LYS A 129 17.88 6.29 7.22
C LYS A 129 18.17 7.05 5.91
N VAL A 130 19.43 7.37 5.64
CA VAL A 130 19.86 8.04 4.41
C VAL A 130 19.65 7.12 3.21
N GLU A 131 20.07 5.86 3.33
CA GLU A 131 19.91 4.88 2.27
C GLU A 131 18.44 4.55 2.00
N ARG A 132 17.64 4.40 3.06
CA ARG A 132 16.18 4.23 2.92
C ARG A 132 15.53 5.37 2.15
N LYS A 133 15.87 6.62 2.49
CA LYS A 133 15.36 7.80 1.76
C LYS A 133 15.82 7.81 0.30
N ARG A 134 17.05 7.39 0.02
CA ARG A 134 17.60 7.28 -1.34
C ARG A 134 16.81 6.26 -2.16
N LEU A 135 16.62 5.05 -1.62
CA LEU A 135 15.86 3.96 -2.26
C LEU A 135 14.39 4.32 -2.47
N GLU A 136 13.76 4.94 -1.48
CA GLU A 136 12.37 5.40 -1.59
C GLU A 136 12.22 6.44 -2.71
N LYS A 137 13.14 7.40 -2.81
CA LYS A 137 13.15 8.38 -3.91
C LYS A 137 13.43 7.74 -5.27
N GLU A 138 14.30 6.74 -5.31
CA GLU A 138 14.70 6.08 -6.55
C GLU A 138 13.61 5.14 -7.09
N ASN A 139 12.96 4.38 -6.22
CA ASN A 139 12.07 3.28 -6.59
C ASN A 139 10.58 3.55 -6.29
N GLY A 140 10.27 4.63 -5.57
CA GLY A 140 8.88 4.99 -5.25
C GLY A 140 8.21 4.11 -4.19
N VAL A 141 8.98 3.28 -3.48
CA VAL A 141 8.44 2.31 -2.51
C VAL A 141 9.31 2.20 -1.26
N CYS A 142 8.65 1.99 -0.12
CA CYS A 142 9.20 1.53 1.14
C CYS A 142 8.47 0.26 1.62
N TRP A 143 9.01 -0.42 2.62
CA TRP A 143 8.38 -1.62 3.16
C TRP A 143 7.04 -1.31 3.86
N SER A 144 6.00 -2.02 3.43
CA SER A 144 4.74 -2.18 4.17
C SER A 144 4.62 -3.62 4.65
N GLU A 145 4.04 -3.85 5.84
CA GLU A 145 3.76 -5.23 6.31
C GLU A 145 2.93 -6.03 5.30
N LEU A 146 2.12 -5.37 4.45
CA LEU A 146 1.34 -6.03 3.40
C LEU A 146 2.22 -6.75 2.36
N HIS A 147 3.49 -6.36 2.19
CA HIS A 147 4.43 -7.09 1.31
C HIS A 147 4.73 -8.51 1.83
N SER A 148 4.44 -8.81 3.10
CA SER A 148 4.58 -10.16 3.64
C SER A 148 3.50 -11.13 3.14
N LEU A 149 2.41 -10.63 2.56
CA LEU A 149 1.32 -11.43 2.04
C LEU A 149 1.63 -11.86 0.60
N LYS A 150 2.21 -13.06 0.43
CA LYS A 150 2.67 -13.57 -0.87
C LYS A 150 1.58 -13.67 -1.96
N TYR A 151 0.31 -13.70 -1.57
CA TYR A 151 -0.83 -13.76 -2.48
C TYR A 151 -1.33 -12.37 -2.91
N PHE A 152 -0.79 -11.31 -2.32
CA PHE A 152 -1.36 -9.96 -2.41
C PHE A 152 -0.48 -9.05 -3.25
N ASN A 153 -0.97 -8.70 -4.44
CA ASN A 153 -0.26 -7.81 -5.35
C ASN A 153 -0.54 -6.34 -5.00
N LEU A 154 0.38 -5.66 -4.33
CA LEU A 154 0.15 -4.28 -3.86
C LEU A 154 -0.08 -3.29 -5.00
N VAL A 155 0.55 -3.51 -6.16
CA VAL A 155 0.40 -2.64 -7.33
C VAL A 155 -1.02 -2.73 -7.90
N LYS A 156 -1.65 -3.90 -7.87
CA LYS A 156 -3.00 -4.12 -8.43
C LYS A 156 -4.13 -4.02 -7.40
N CYS A 157 -3.86 -4.38 -6.16
CA CYS A 157 -4.87 -4.48 -5.11
C CYS A 157 -4.99 -3.20 -4.26
N THR A 158 -4.13 -2.20 -4.48
CA THR A 158 -4.34 -0.85 -3.96
C THR A 158 -5.23 -0.09 -4.92
N LEU A 159 -6.46 0.24 -4.50
CA LEU A 159 -7.39 0.97 -5.35
C LEU A 159 -7.24 2.48 -5.17
N ILE A 160 -7.23 3.18 -6.30
CA ILE A 160 -7.47 4.61 -6.32
C ILE A 160 -8.98 4.80 -6.14
N ASP A 161 -9.40 5.52 -5.10
CA ASP A 161 -10.81 5.90 -4.94
C ASP A 161 -11.09 7.19 -5.73
N PRO A 162 -11.60 7.13 -6.98
CA PRO A 162 -11.81 8.33 -7.78
C PRO A 162 -12.87 9.25 -7.19
N MET A 163 -13.85 8.71 -6.44
CA MET A 163 -14.93 9.53 -5.90
C MET A 163 -14.41 10.45 -4.80
N HIS A 164 -13.68 9.92 -3.82
CA HIS A 164 -13.08 10.78 -2.79
C HIS A 164 -12.07 11.75 -3.39
N ASN A 165 -11.27 11.34 -4.38
CA ASN A 165 -10.26 12.21 -4.97
C ASN A 165 -10.83 13.37 -5.78
N LEU A 166 -11.95 13.13 -6.48
CA LEU A 166 -12.63 14.17 -7.25
C LEU A 166 -13.33 15.18 -6.33
N PHE A 167 -14.02 14.72 -5.28
CA PHE A 167 -14.75 15.60 -4.37
C PHE A 167 -13.85 16.35 -3.37
N LEU A 168 -12.66 15.81 -3.02
CA LEU A 168 -11.70 16.46 -2.13
C LEU A 168 -10.71 17.38 -2.86
N GLY A 169 -10.73 17.41 -4.20
CA GLY A 169 -9.84 18.26 -5.01
C GLY A 169 -8.37 17.82 -4.96
N THR A 170 -8.08 16.58 -4.57
CA THR A 170 -6.76 15.95 -4.64
C THR A 170 -6.39 15.49 -6.06
N ALA A 171 -7.38 15.42 -6.96
CA ALA A 171 -7.21 15.27 -8.40
C ALA A 171 -7.24 16.63 -9.13
N LYS A 172 -6.45 17.61 -8.67
CA LYS A 172 -6.24 18.89 -9.38
C LYS A 172 -4.91 18.90 -10.12
#